data_AF-A0A7W6X485-F1
#
_entry.id   AF-A0A7W6X485-F1
#
_cell.length_a   1.000
_cell.length_b   1.000
_cell.length_c   1.000
_cell.angle_alpha   90.00
_cell.angle_beta   90.00
_cell.angle_gamma   90.00
#
_symmetry.space_group_name_H-M   'P 1'
#
loop_
_entity.id
_entity.type
_entity.pdbx_description
1 polymer ?
#
loop_
_entity_poly.entity_id
_entity_poly.type
_entity_poly.pdbx_seq_one_letter_code
_entity_poly.pdbx_strand_id
1 'polypeptide(L)'
;MEAQVPAASVSPRLWSPSPDAGEIVKGIHAMLHPHNIVLVGATDKPGNYAERIWNNLIKYGYEGGLYPVNAKRETIWGVPCYKDFASLPEKPDHVLVLVPARFAVQVIRDAAAAGARSATIVTSGFSELQDDESQKLAAELQRRYARRALRSPDRTASAI
;
A
#
# COMPACT_ATOMS: atom_id res chain seq x y z
N MET A 1 53.70 11.19 3.36
CA MET A 1 52.83 11.67 4.46
C MET A 1 51.55 10.85 4.38
N GLU A 2 51.61 9.62 4.90
CA GLU A 2 50.47 8.69 4.88
C GLU A 2 49.61 8.94 6.12
N ALA A 3 48.31 9.19 5.90
CA ALA A 3 47.35 9.35 6.98
C ALA A 3 47.00 7.97 7.53
N GLN A 4 47.39 7.73 8.78
CA GLN A 4 47.07 6.51 9.51
C GLN A 4 45.64 6.64 10.06
N VAL A 5 44.70 5.89 9.49
CA VAL A 5 43.32 5.81 9.98
C VAL A 5 43.32 4.89 11.22
N PRO A 6 42.90 5.38 12.40
CA PRO A 6 42.90 4.54 13.59
C PRO A 6 41.82 3.45 13.43
N ALA A 7 42.20 2.20 13.67
CA ALA A 7 41.28 1.08 13.70
C ALA A 7 40.36 1.22 14.93
N ALA A 8 39.23 1.89 14.74
CA ALA A 8 38.14 1.83 15.72
C ALA A 8 37.68 0.37 15.80
N SER A 9 37.81 -0.22 16.99
CA SER A 9 37.32 -1.56 17.31
C SER A 9 35.79 -1.54 17.32
N VAL A 10 35.18 -1.68 16.13
CA VAL A 10 33.76 -1.95 16.02
C VAL A 10 33.55 -3.40 16.45
N SER A 11 33.14 -3.62 17.70
CA SER A 11 32.58 -4.90 18.11
C SER A 11 31.41 -5.19 17.15
N PRO A 12 31.36 -6.35 16.45
CA PRO A 12 30.23 -6.66 15.61
C PRO A 12 29.05 -6.93 16.55
N ARG A 13 28.25 -5.89 16.83
CA ARG A 13 26.96 -6.10 17.45
C ARG A 13 26.15 -6.89 16.44
N LEU A 14 25.97 -8.18 16.71
CA LEU A 14 25.04 -9.01 15.96
C LEU A 14 23.67 -8.35 16.13
N TRP A 15 23.11 -7.83 15.04
CA TRP A 15 21.79 -7.22 15.08
C TRP A 15 20.77 -8.27 15.54
N SER A 16 19.91 -7.89 16.48
CA SER A 16 18.79 -8.70 16.94
C SER A 16 17.50 -7.89 16.78
N PRO A 17 16.40 -8.50 16.33
CA PRO A 17 15.12 -7.82 16.25
C PRO A 17 14.61 -7.42 17.64
N SER A 18 13.76 -6.39 17.69
CA SER A 18 13.05 -6.03 18.92
C SER A 18 12.07 -7.15 19.33
N PRO A 19 11.71 -7.25 20.62
CA PRO A 19 10.78 -8.28 21.09
C PRO A 19 9.41 -8.29 20.39
N ASP A 20 8.97 -7.14 19.87
CA ASP A 20 7.69 -6.93 19.18
C ASP A 20 7.78 -7.14 17.66
N ALA A 21 8.96 -7.44 17.11
CA ALA A 21 9.15 -7.59 15.66
C ALA A 21 8.20 -8.62 15.04
N GLY A 22 7.88 -9.71 15.75
CA GLY A 22 6.92 -10.72 15.28
C GLY A 22 5.53 -10.16 15.03
N GLU A 23 5.04 -9.27 15.91
CA GLU A 23 3.73 -8.63 15.75
C GLU A 23 3.74 -7.59 14.64
N ILE A 24 4.83 -6.84 14.49
CA ILE A 24 5.01 -5.91 13.37
C ILE A 24 4.95 -6.66 12.02
N VAL A 25 5.67 -7.78 11.91
CA VAL A 25 5.69 -8.61 10.70
C VAL A 25 4.29 -9.15 10.38
N LYS A 26 3.54 -9.62 11.39
CA LYS A 26 2.14 -10.03 11.20
C LYS A 26 1.27 -8.88 10.68
N GLY A 27 1.48 -7.66 11.18
CA GLY A 27 0.75 -6.46 10.77
C GLY A 27 0.95 -6.07 9.30
N ILE A 28 2.11 -6.39 8.71
CA ILE A 28 2.43 -6.09 7.30
C ILE A 28 2.35 -7.31 6.38
N HIS A 29 2.03 -8.49 6.90
CA HIS A 29 2.04 -9.74 6.14
C HIS A 29 1.17 -9.67 4.89
N ALA A 30 -0.02 -9.08 4.98
CA ALA A 30 -0.93 -8.93 3.83
C ALA A 30 -0.36 -8.05 2.70
N MET A 31 0.60 -7.17 3.01
CA MET A 31 1.29 -6.35 2.01
C MET A 31 2.44 -7.12 1.34
N LEU A 32 3.15 -7.96 2.11
CA LEU A 32 4.32 -8.68 1.61
C LEU A 32 3.97 -10.02 0.93
N HIS A 33 2.91 -10.67 1.40
CA HIS A 33 2.43 -11.97 0.93
C HIS A 33 0.89 -11.95 0.74
N PRO A 34 0.37 -11.11 -0.18
CA PRO A 34 -1.06 -11.09 -0.47
C PRO A 34 -1.51 -12.36 -1.21
N HIS A 35 -2.70 -12.87 -0.89
CA HIS A 35 -3.38 -13.87 -1.72
C HIS A 35 -3.97 -13.27 -3.00
N ASN A 36 -4.40 -12.00 -2.95
CA ASN A 36 -4.82 -11.25 -4.13
C ASN A 36 -4.40 -9.78 -4.05
N ILE A 37 -4.16 -9.17 -5.21
CA ILE A 37 -3.82 -7.75 -5.37
C ILE A 37 -4.91 -7.09 -6.22
N VAL A 38 -5.50 -6.04 -5.65
CA VAL A 38 -6.49 -5.19 -6.33
C VAL A 38 -5.80 -3.92 -6.81
N LEU A 39 -5.81 -3.68 -8.13
CA LEU A 39 -5.21 -2.49 -8.74
C LEU A 39 -6.29 -1.46 -9.06
N VAL A 40 -6.46 -0.46 -8.18
CA VAL A 40 -7.43 0.61 -8.36
C VAL A 40 -6.83 1.74 -9.17
N GLY A 41 -7.50 2.12 -10.26
CA GLY A 41 -6.94 3.03 -11.25
C GLY A 41 -6.28 2.31 -12.42
N ALA A 42 -6.59 1.02 -12.62
CA ALA A 42 -6.17 0.28 -13.79
C ALA A 42 -6.60 0.98 -15.08
N THR A 43 -5.71 1.06 -16.06
CA THR A 43 -5.99 1.66 -17.38
C THR A 43 -5.06 1.04 -18.42
N ASP A 44 -5.57 0.89 -19.64
CA ASP A 44 -4.86 0.40 -20.82
C ASP A 44 -4.12 1.50 -21.60
N LYS A 45 -4.07 2.72 -21.06
CA LYS A 45 -3.26 3.80 -21.66
C LYS A 45 -1.78 3.39 -21.59
N PRO A 46 -1.08 3.25 -22.71
CA PRO A 46 0.28 2.71 -22.70
C PRO A 46 1.24 3.60 -21.90
N GLY A 47 2.24 2.98 -21.27
CA GLY A 47 3.35 3.63 -20.58
C GLY A 47 3.06 4.11 -19.15
N ASN A 48 1.84 3.87 -18.65
CA ASN A 48 1.43 4.30 -17.32
C ASN A 48 2.03 3.42 -16.21
N TYR A 49 2.04 3.93 -14.97
CA TYR A 49 2.66 3.23 -13.85
C TYR A 49 1.90 1.96 -13.43
N ALA A 50 0.56 1.93 -13.55
CA ALA A 50 -0.25 0.74 -13.26
C ALA A 50 0.06 -0.41 -14.23
N GLU A 51 0.26 -0.12 -15.52
CA GLU A 51 0.69 -1.10 -16.52
C GLU A 51 2.07 -1.67 -16.18
N ARG A 52 3.01 -0.84 -15.71
CA ARG A 52 4.34 -1.32 -15.27
C ARG A 52 4.23 -2.27 -14.08
N ILE A 53 3.41 -1.95 -13.08
CA ILE A 53 3.17 -2.84 -11.94
C ILE A 53 2.54 -4.15 -12.42
N TRP A 54 1.49 -4.08 -13.24
CA TRP A 54 0.83 -5.26 -13.80
C TRP A 54 1.81 -6.17 -14.51
N ASN A 55 2.58 -5.62 -15.45
CA ASN A 55 3.56 -6.37 -16.22
C ASN A 55 4.66 -6.97 -15.34
N ASN A 56 5.08 -6.28 -14.26
CA ASN A 56 6.02 -6.84 -13.30
C ASN A 56 5.44 -8.03 -12.52
N LEU A 57 4.19 -7.93 -12.05
CA LEU A 57 3.52 -9.02 -11.35
C LEU A 57 3.41 -10.27 -12.23
N ILE A 58 3.07 -10.09 -13.51
CA ILE A 58 3.05 -11.18 -14.48
C ILE A 58 4.46 -11.72 -14.77
N LYS A 59 5.42 -10.83 -15.07
CA LYS A 59 6.80 -11.19 -15.42
C LYS A 59 7.49 -12.00 -14.33
N TYR A 60 7.25 -11.67 -13.07
CA TYR A 60 7.86 -12.35 -11.92
C TYR A 60 6.98 -13.45 -11.32
N GLY A 61 5.89 -13.84 -12.00
CA GLY A 61 5.12 -15.04 -11.68
C GLY A 61 4.30 -14.94 -10.40
N TYR A 62 3.66 -13.80 -10.13
CA TYR A 62 2.71 -13.72 -9.02
C TYR A 62 1.54 -14.69 -9.25
N GLU A 63 1.35 -15.63 -8.33
CA GLU A 63 0.39 -16.74 -8.47
C GLU A 63 -0.99 -16.45 -7.87
N GLY A 64 -1.12 -15.35 -7.12
CA GLY A 64 -2.38 -14.96 -6.49
C GLY A 64 -3.35 -14.27 -7.45
N GLY A 65 -4.53 -13.90 -6.95
CA GLY A 65 -5.54 -13.18 -7.71
C GLY A 65 -5.07 -11.77 -8.11
N LEU A 66 -5.25 -11.38 -9.38
CA LEU A 66 -4.98 -10.02 -9.86
C LEU A 66 -6.26 -9.37 -10.38
N TYR A 67 -6.71 -8.32 -9.71
CA TYR A 67 -8.00 -7.70 -9.98
C TYR A 67 -7.87 -6.22 -10.36
N PRO A 68 -7.89 -5.87 -11.66
CA PRO A 68 -7.92 -4.48 -12.07
C PRO A 68 -9.29 -3.87 -11.77
N VAL A 69 -9.30 -2.68 -11.18
CA VAL A 69 -10.52 -1.94 -10.84
C VAL A 69 -10.58 -0.61 -11.58
N ASN A 70 -11.65 -0.42 -12.35
CA ASN A 70 -11.98 0.80 -13.07
C ASN A 70 -13.49 0.87 -13.35
N ALA A 71 -14.16 1.93 -12.88
CA ALA A 71 -15.61 2.12 -13.04
C ALA A 71 -16.10 2.24 -14.49
N LYS A 72 -15.20 2.45 -15.46
CA LYS A 72 -15.55 2.74 -16.86
C LYS A 72 -15.20 1.62 -17.83
N ARG A 73 -14.56 0.54 -17.38
CA ARG A 73 -14.00 -0.50 -18.24
C ARG A 73 -14.41 -1.87 -17.75
N GLU A 74 -14.84 -2.71 -18.68
CA GLU A 74 -15.19 -4.11 -18.40
C GLU A 74 -13.99 -5.06 -18.56
N THR A 75 -12.96 -4.65 -19.31
CA THR A 75 -11.75 -5.44 -19.55
C THR A 75 -10.54 -4.53 -19.65
N ILE A 76 -9.43 -4.95 -19.05
CA ILE A 76 -8.11 -4.29 -19.13
C ILE A 76 -7.03 -5.40 -19.18
N TRP A 77 -6.00 -5.23 -20.01
CA TRP A 77 -4.89 -6.20 -20.16
C TRP A 77 -5.34 -7.64 -20.45
N GLY A 78 -6.47 -7.80 -21.14
CA GLY A 78 -7.02 -9.11 -21.52
C GLY A 78 -7.75 -9.85 -20.40
N VAL A 79 -7.98 -9.23 -19.24
CA VAL A 79 -8.71 -9.83 -18.10
C VAL A 79 -9.93 -9.00 -17.69
N PRO A 80 -10.91 -9.60 -16.98
CA PRO A 80 -12.04 -8.86 -16.43
C PRO A 80 -11.60 -7.69 -15.55
N CYS A 81 -12.21 -6.53 -15.77
CA CYS A 81 -12.02 -5.35 -14.94
C CYS A 81 -13.28 -5.08 -14.13
N TYR A 82 -13.09 -4.88 -12.83
CA TYR A 82 -14.19 -4.73 -11.89
C TYR A 82 -14.52 -3.26 -11.67
N LYS A 83 -15.80 -2.92 -11.63
CA LYS A 83 -16.24 -1.52 -11.46
C LYS A 83 -15.99 -0.97 -10.04
N ASP A 84 -16.04 -1.84 -9.04
CA ASP A 84 -15.95 -1.51 -7.62
C ASP A 84 -15.52 -2.74 -6.78
N PHE A 85 -15.27 -2.53 -5.50
CA PHE A 85 -14.87 -3.61 -4.57
C PHE A 85 -15.96 -4.66 -4.33
N ALA A 86 -17.24 -4.29 -4.46
CA ALA A 86 -18.36 -5.21 -4.24
C ALA A 86 -18.50 -6.23 -5.38
N SER A 87 -17.97 -5.90 -6.55
CA SER A 87 -17.96 -6.74 -7.73
C SER A 87 -16.78 -7.73 -7.77
N LEU A 88 -15.86 -7.65 -6.81
CA LEU A 88 -14.68 -8.54 -6.77
C LEU A 88 -15.07 -9.99 -6.44
N PRO A 89 -14.38 -10.98 -7.02
CA PRO A 89 -14.65 -12.39 -6.76
C PRO A 89 -14.23 -12.81 -5.33
N GLU A 90 -13.25 -12.10 -4.77
CA GLU A 90 -12.71 -12.35 -3.44
C GLU A 90 -12.52 -11.04 -2.67
N LYS A 91 -12.48 -11.13 -1.34
CA LYS A 91 -12.14 -9.97 -0.50
C LYS A 91 -10.72 -9.50 -0.82
N PRO A 92 -10.47 -8.18 -0.89
CA PRO A 92 -9.12 -7.67 -1.14
C PRO A 92 -8.15 -8.08 -0.04
N ASP A 93 -6.96 -8.56 -0.41
CA ASP A 93 -5.86 -8.73 0.55
C ASP A 93 -4.97 -7.49 0.56
N HIS A 94 -4.44 -7.13 -0.61
CA HIS A 94 -3.68 -5.90 -0.83
C HIS A 94 -4.30 -5.03 -1.90
N VAL A 95 -4.44 -3.73 -1.61
CA VAL A 95 -4.97 -2.74 -2.55
C VAL A 95 -3.87 -1.78 -2.98
N LEU A 96 -3.59 -1.72 -4.28
CA LEU A 96 -2.74 -0.70 -4.89
C LEU A 96 -3.61 0.46 -5.38
N VAL A 97 -3.36 1.65 -4.86
CA VAL A 97 -4.13 2.86 -5.18
C VAL A 97 -3.33 3.73 -6.13
N LEU A 98 -3.79 3.81 -7.39
CA LEU A 98 -3.16 4.54 -8.49
C LEU A 98 -4.13 5.57 -9.12
N VAL A 99 -5.00 6.16 -8.28
CA VAL A 99 -5.95 7.22 -8.68
C VAL A 99 -5.51 8.57 -8.16
N PRO A 100 -5.87 9.71 -8.79
CA PRO A 100 -5.57 11.05 -8.28
C PRO A 100 -5.87 11.22 -6.78
N ALA A 101 -5.06 12.02 -6.06
CA ALA A 101 -5.10 12.12 -4.59
C ALA A 101 -6.50 12.39 -4.03
N ARG A 102 -7.28 13.25 -4.70
CA ARG A 102 -8.68 13.55 -4.34
C ARG A 102 -9.61 12.33 -4.28
N PHE A 103 -9.27 11.25 -4.97
CA PHE A 103 -10.03 9.99 -4.97
C PHE A 103 -9.42 8.93 -4.04
N ALA A 104 -8.13 9.05 -3.69
CA ALA A 104 -7.43 8.04 -2.92
C ALA A 104 -8.05 7.82 -1.52
N VAL A 105 -8.46 8.89 -0.84
CA VAL A 105 -9.11 8.78 0.49
C VAL A 105 -10.40 7.95 0.42
N GLN A 106 -11.19 8.19 -0.63
CA GLN A 106 -12.44 7.48 -0.89
C GLN A 106 -12.17 6.00 -1.19
N VAL A 107 -11.16 5.70 -2.01
CA VAL A 107 -10.72 4.32 -2.30
C VAL A 107 -10.30 3.60 -1.04
N ILE A 108 -9.50 4.22 -0.17
CA ILE A 108 -9.06 3.60 1.10
C ILE A 108 -10.24 3.30 2.01
N ARG A 109 -11.23 4.19 2.07
CA ARG A 109 -12.46 3.97 2.83
C ARG A 109 -13.22 2.75 2.32
N ASP A 110 -13.42 2.67 1.01
CA ASP A 110 -14.22 1.60 0.41
C ASP A 110 -13.48 0.26 0.44
N ALA A 111 -12.16 0.27 0.23
CA ALA A 111 -11.29 -0.89 0.44
C ALA A 111 -11.41 -1.41 1.87
N ALA A 112 -11.33 -0.51 2.86
CA ALA A 112 -11.46 -0.88 4.26
C ALA A 112 -12.84 -1.50 4.58
N ALA A 113 -13.92 -0.95 4.01
CA ALA A 113 -15.27 -1.46 4.16
C ALA A 113 -15.46 -2.83 3.47
N ALA A 114 -14.78 -3.06 2.34
CA ALA A 114 -14.75 -4.34 1.63
C ALA A 114 -13.89 -5.40 2.33
N GLY A 115 -13.21 -5.05 3.43
CA GLY A 115 -12.40 -5.97 4.23
C GLY A 115 -10.93 -6.05 3.80
N ALA A 116 -10.43 -5.08 3.02
CA ALA A 116 -9.02 -5.01 2.66
C ALA A 116 -8.11 -5.12 3.89
N ARG A 117 -7.10 -5.99 3.83
CA ARG A 117 -6.15 -6.21 4.94
C ARG A 117 -4.99 -5.22 4.90
N SER A 118 -4.60 -4.75 3.72
CA SER A 118 -3.55 -3.77 3.53
C SER A 118 -3.76 -2.93 2.26
N ALA A 119 -3.08 -1.79 2.17
CA ALA A 119 -3.09 -0.95 0.98
C ALA A 119 -1.77 -0.18 0.82
N THR A 120 -1.34 0.02 -0.43
CA THR A 120 -0.24 0.91 -0.80
C THR A 120 -0.77 2.02 -1.69
N ILE A 121 -0.50 3.27 -1.30
CA ILE A 121 -0.86 4.44 -2.10
C ILE A 121 0.37 4.84 -2.91
N VAL A 122 0.26 4.70 -4.22
CA VAL A 122 1.33 5.06 -5.16
C VAL A 122 1.18 6.52 -5.62
N THR A 123 -0.02 7.08 -5.48
CA THR A 123 -0.35 8.43 -5.93
C THR A 123 0.39 9.52 -5.15
N SER A 124 0.89 10.52 -5.88
CA SER A 124 1.27 11.83 -5.36
C SER A 124 0.10 12.85 -5.35
N GLY A 125 0.34 14.03 -4.82
CA GLY A 125 -0.63 15.12 -4.65
C GLY A 125 -1.12 15.31 -3.21
N PHE A 126 -0.34 14.87 -2.21
CA PHE A 126 -0.60 15.11 -0.79
C PHE A 126 0.32 16.22 -0.25
N SER A 127 0.65 16.18 1.04
CA SER A 127 1.36 17.23 1.77
C SER A 127 2.68 17.69 1.12
N GLU A 128 3.26 16.92 0.21
CA GLU A 128 4.43 17.31 -0.58
C GLU A 128 4.21 18.52 -1.49
N LEU A 129 2.96 18.86 -1.85
CA LEU A 129 2.66 20.04 -2.67
C LEU A 129 2.55 21.33 -1.84
N GLN A 130 2.48 21.24 -0.51
CA GLN A 130 2.48 22.35 0.45
C GLN A 130 1.32 23.36 0.34
N ASP A 131 0.33 23.13 -0.51
CA ASP A 131 -0.91 23.91 -0.59
C ASP A 131 -2.00 23.40 0.39
N ASP A 132 -3.01 24.25 0.67
CA ASP A 132 -4.08 23.95 1.62
C ASP A 132 -4.88 22.68 1.26
N GLU A 133 -5.14 22.44 -0.02
CA GLU A 133 -5.97 21.31 -0.44
C GLU A 133 -5.21 19.99 -0.28
N SER A 134 -3.94 19.96 -0.66
CA SER A 134 -3.10 18.77 -0.52
C SER A 134 -2.81 18.41 0.95
N GLN A 135 -2.68 19.42 1.83
CA GLN A 135 -2.59 19.21 3.28
C GLN A 135 -3.91 18.67 3.86
N LYS A 136 -5.07 19.20 3.44
CA LYS A 136 -6.38 18.68 3.87
C LYS A 136 -6.55 17.21 3.47
N LEU A 137 -6.17 16.84 2.25
CA LEU A 137 -6.22 15.46 1.77
C LEU A 137 -5.30 14.54 2.59
N ALA A 138 -4.07 14.97 2.88
CA ALA A 138 -3.14 14.21 3.71
C ALA A 138 -3.70 13.98 5.13
N ALA A 139 -4.25 15.03 5.73
CA ALA A 139 -4.87 14.94 7.05
C ALA A 139 -6.11 14.04 7.04
N GLU A 140 -6.93 14.06 5.99
CA GLU A 140 -8.07 13.14 5.88
C GLU A 140 -7.60 11.69 5.76
N LEU A 141 -6.60 11.43 4.92
CA LEU A 141 -6.01 10.10 4.77
C LEU A 141 -5.47 9.56 6.11
N GLN A 142 -4.72 10.38 6.86
CA GLN A 142 -4.20 10.03 8.18
C GLN A 142 -5.33 9.71 9.17
N ARG A 143 -6.39 10.52 9.22
CA ARG A 143 -7.55 10.27 10.10
C ARG A 143 -8.23 8.92 9.82
N ARG A 144 -8.30 8.52 8.56
CA ARG A 144 -8.89 7.22 8.16
C ARG A 144 -8.03 6.05 8.60
N TYR A 145 -6.70 6.17 8.50
CA TYR A 145 -5.76 5.14 8.96
C TYR A 145 -5.74 5.01 10.49
N ALA A 146 -5.68 6.12 11.22
CA ALA A 146 -5.60 6.13 12.68
C ALA A 146 -6.81 5.46 13.35
N ARG A 147 -8.03 5.64 12.81
CA ARG A 147 -9.25 4.99 13.34
C ARG A 147 -9.23 3.46 13.25
N ARG A 148 -8.42 2.88 12.36
CA ARG A 148 -8.28 1.43 12.21
C ARG A 148 -7.14 0.87 13.05
N ALA A 149 -6.05 1.61 13.21
CA ALA A 149 -4.97 1.26 14.14
C ALA A 149 -5.46 1.21 15.60
N LEU A 150 -6.41 2.08 15.98
CA LEU A 150 -7.06 2.08 17.30
C LEU A 150 -8.00 0.89 17.56
N ARG A 151 -8.21 -0.01 16.59
CA ARG A 151 -8.95 -1.28 16.77
C ARG A 151 -8.04 -2.51 16.86
N SER A 152 -6.71 -2.35 16.83
CA SER A 152 -5.81 -3.42 17.28
C SER A 152 -5.81 -3.44 18.82
N PRO A 153 -6.02 -4.57 19.51
CA PRO A 153 -6.15 -4.61 20.96
C PRO A 153 -4.93 -4.10 21.76
N ASP A 154 -3.74 -3.98 21.15
CA ASP A 154 -2.48 -3.83 21.89
C ASP A 154 -1.72 -2.51 21.68
N ARG A 155 -2.42 -1.37 21.56
CA ARG A 155 -1.74 -0.06 21.66
C ARG A 155 -2.31 0.80 22.77
N THR A 156 -2.18 0.32 24.01
CA THR A 156 -2.15 1.19 25.17
C THR A 156 -0.84 1.98 25.18
N ALA A 157 -0.99 3.31 25.07
CA ALA A 157 -0.17 4.33 25.71
C ALA A 157 1.37 4.19 25.57
N SER A 158 1.94 4.98 24.67
CA SER A 158 3.15 5.75 24.99
C SER A 158 3.08 7.07 24.24
N ALA A 159 2.35 8.00 24.84
CA ALA A 159 2.58 9.42 24.68
C ALA A 159 3.50 9.81 25.84
N ILE A 160 4.74 10.16 25.51
CA ILE A 160 5.57 11.07 26.28
C ILE A 160 5.85 12.24 25.34
#